data_AF-A0AAV1GZ27-F1
#
_entry.id   AF-A0AAV1GZ27-F1
#
_cell.length_a   1.000
_cell.length_b   1.000
_cell.length_c   1.000
_cell.angle_alpha   90.00
_cell.angle_beta   90.00
_cell.angle_gamma   90.00
#
_symmetry.space_group_name_H-M   'P 1'
#
loop_
_entity.id
_entity.type
_entity.pdbx_description
1 polymer ?
#
loop_
_entity_poly.entity_id
_entity_poly.type
_entity_poly.pdbx_seq_one_letter_code
_entity_poly.pdbx_strand_id
1 'polypeptide(L)'
;MDQFGDREAGPPSGNTDIQIKAQSVEDERPDSHAPEPSYLFINSGQSMFDPITFKKGEIPDYQKVHERSEITIGQSSQHHETQLDFIFVLLEENIITFVKNELKRIQRALSPDYPECSESPGENEDEEQRRSREAFMKITQDFLRKMKQEELADCLQSGYRQGLLDLKTLPFALPSEYSFGTFLEDLHPVKGGLWWRGEIKTWSEEVGIESLLRNKLQLNVSNMAERKTTLKAAGEPDFLQFNDLACEAVGGRVIFATDEWFAQAANLLKREPPQFIASAFTEFGKWMDGWETRRKRIPGQDWCIIQLGVPGLIYGFDVDTSFFTGNHSPFASIQAGCLNETPNLALDGDRTGMAASESQLAAVAKLGSEAWPELVGVSQLKPGYSDCCHNYFTVNFNSRVTHLRLNMYPDGGIARLRVYGVGQRDWSSVPLDQDVDLVALTNGGVGLGYSDAHFGHPRNMIGLGRAVNMADGWETARRLDRPKHLEVDQRGILQVPGWEWAVFRLGHPGVISRIEVDTNHFKGNFPDSCRIEACCLTSEEEAQCIRSKWNSGKWQVLLPPQKLRPHHIHLYQAELNPSPPVTHVRLIISPDGGVSRLRLWGRPTPTTAAPAIQKRTVSKL
;
A
#
# COMPACT_ATOMS: atom_id res chain seq x y z
N MET A 1 -57.19 18.31 -9.72
CA MET A 1 -58.60 17.88 -9.68
C MET A 1 -58.92 17.31 -11.04
N ASP A 2 -59.52 16.12 -11.04
CA ASP A 2 -60.10 15.34 -12.16
C ASP A 2 -59.06 14.76 -13.16
N GLN A 3 -58.67 13.48 -13.20
CA GLN A 3 -59.28 12.16 -12.93
C GLN A 3 -60.09 11.57 -14.13
N PHE A 4 -59.67 10.36 -14.55
CA PHE A 4 -60.33 9.31 -15.37
C PHE A 4 -60.38 9.47 -16.91
N GLY A 5 -60.20 8.42 -17.73
CA GLY A 5 -60.07 7.00 -17.40
C GLY A 5 -59.78 6.09 -18.62
N ASP A 6 -59.47 4.84 -18.29
CA ASP A 6 -59.16 3.68 -19.15
C ASP A 6 -60.32 3.22 -20.06
N ARG A 7 -59.99 2.52 -21.16
CA ARG A 7 -60.48 1.14 -21.42
C ARG A 7 -59.90 0.49 -22.68
N GLU A 8 -59.61 -0.80 -22.53
CA GLU A 8 -59.12 -1.81 -23.48
C GLU A 8 -60.12 -2.19 -24.60
N ALA A 9 -59.59 -2.70 -25.71
CA ALA A 9 -60.08 -3.89 -26.42
C ALA A 9 -59.09 -4.34 -27.53
N GLY A 10 -58.62 -5.60 -27.51
CA GLY A 10 -58.04 -6.30 -28.67
C GLY A 10 -59.05 -7.31 -29.26
N PRO A 11 -58.61 -8.31 -30.07
CA PRO A 11 -57.93 -8.27 -31.36
C PRO A 11 -58.88 -8.78 -32.49
N PRO A 12 -58.37 -9.06 -33.72
CA PRO A 12 -58.46 -10.46 -34.14
C PRO A 12 -57.27 -10.99 -34.95
N SER A 13 -57.11 -12.30 -34.83
CA SER A 13 -56.28 -13.24 -35.60
C SER A 13 -56.84 -13.55 -37.00
N GLY A 14 -55.96 -13.87 -37.95
CA GLY A 14 -56.34 -14.51 -39.22
C GLY A 14 -55.15 -14.91 -40.09
N ASN A 15 -54.79 -16.20 -40.04
CA ASN A 15 -53.86 -16.90 -40.93
C ASN A 15 -54.34 -16.91 -42.39
N THR A 16 -53.41 -16.89 -43.36
CA THR A 16 -53.39 -17.84 -44.48
C THR A 16 -52.01 -17.88 -45.14
N ASP A 17 -51.43 -19.08 -45.19
CA ASP A 17 -50.37 -19.51 -46.08
C ASP A 17 -50.73 -19.31 -47.56
N ILE A 18 -49.73 -19.16 -48.43
CA ILE A 18 -49.54 -19.98 -49.66
C ILE A 18 -48.13 -19.75 -50.21
N GLN A 19 -47.54 -20.88 -50.58
CA GLN A 19 -46.19 -21.16 -51.04
C GLN A 19 -46.19 -21.26 -52.58
N ILE A 20 -44.99 -21.19 -53.22
CA ILE A 20 -44.52 -21.97 -54.41
C ILE A 20 -43.90 -21.15 -55.60
N LYS A 21 -42.60 -21.45 -55.82
CA LYS A 21 -41.74 -21.58 -57.06
C LYS A 21 -41.61 -20.41 -58.05
N ALA A 22 -40.42 -19.93 -58.42
CA ALA A 22 -39.19 -20.51 -59.03
C ALA A 22 -39.18 -20.52 -60.58
N GLN A 23 -38.15 -19.90 -61.18
CA GLN A 23 -37.47 -20.12 -62.49
C GLN A 23 -36.71 -18.80 -62.87
N SER A 24 -35.37 -18.67 -62.91
CA SER A 24 -34.27 -19.25 -63.73
C SER A 24 -34.11 -18.66 -65.16
N VAL A 25 -32.84 -18.46 -65.57
CA VAL A 25 -32.22 -18.23 -66.93
C VAL A 25 -31.51 -16.84 -67.03
N GLU A 26 -30.17 -16.76 -66.86
CA GLU A 26 -29.06 -16.74 -67.88
C GLU A 26 -28.90 -15.34 -68.55
N ASP A 27 -27.74 -14.76 -68.92
CA ASP A 27 -26.28 -15.05 -68.86
C ASP A 27 -25.53 -13.72 -69.16
N GLU A 28 -24.19 -13.77 -69.16
CA GLU A 28 -23.16 -12.84 -69.71
C GLU A 28 -22.22 -12.12 -68.71
N ARG A 29 -20.99 -12.65 -68.63
CA ARG A 29 -19.73 -11.97 -68.25
C ARG A 29 -18.95 -11.58 -69.54
N PRO A 30 -17.87 -10.76 -69.44
CA PRO A 30 -16.55 -11.36 -69.26
C PRO A 30 -15.58 -10.63 -68.29
N ASP A 31 -14.77 -11.45 -67.60
CA ASP A 31 -13.32 -11.35 -67.31
C ASP A 31 -12.77 -10.17 -66.46
N SER A 32 -11.84 -10.35 -65.51
CA SER A 32 -10.64 -11.18 -65.58
C SER A 32 -9.92 -11.44 -64.23
N HIS A 33 -9.32 -12.62 -64.12
CA HIS A 33 -8.12 -13.04 -63.35
C HIS A 33 -8.19 -13.41 -61.84
N ALA A 34 -8.16 -14.73 -61.62
CA ALA A 34 -7.83 -15.55 -60.44
C ALA A 34 -6.28 -15.59 -60.18
N PRO A 35 -5.68 -16.37 -59.24
CA PRO A 35 -6.25 -17.51 -58.48
C PRO A 35 -5.79 -17.75 -57.01
N GLU A 36 -6.59 -18.52 -56.26
CA GLU A 36 -6.12 -19.40 -55.15
C GLU A 36 -5.42 -20.66 -55.71
N PRO A 37 -4.65 -21.43 -54.92
CA PRO A 37 -5.20 -22.70 -54.36
C PRO A 37 -4.48 -23.11 -53.05
N SER A 38 -4.73 -24.18 -52.27
CA SER A 38 -5.63 -25.35 -52.25
C SER A 38 -5.37 -26.11 -50.94
N TYR A 39 -6.40 -26.77 -50.40
CA TYR A 39 -6.25 -27.88 -49.46
C TYR A 39 -5.69 -29.14 -50.16
N LEU A 40 -4.81 -29.90 -49.49
CA LEU A 40 -4.62 -31.36 -49.71
C LEU A 40 -3.97 -32.03 -48.47
N PHE A 41 -4.57 -33.14 -48.04
CA PHE A 41 -4.06 -34.13 -47.08
C PHE A 41 -3.38 -35.29 -47.82
N ILE A 42 -2.26 -35.81 -47.30
CA ILE A 42 -1.76 -37.19 -47.55
C ILE A 42 -1.13 -37.75 -46.26
N ASN A 43 -1.50 -38.98 -45.91
CA ASN A 43 -0.98 -39.82 -44.82
C ASN A 43 0.18 -40.73 -45.28
N SER A 44 1.12 -41.01 -44.37
CA SER A 44 1.84 -42.31 -44.16
C SER A 44 2.58 -42.20 -42.81
N GLY A 45 2.59 -43.12 -41.83
CA GLY A 45 2.26 -44.54 -41.76
C GLY A 45 3.47 -45.31 -41.20
N GLN A 46 3.39 -45.77 -39.93
CA GLN A 46 4.30 -46.64 -39.14
C GLN A 46 5.49 -45.93 -38.42
N SER A 47 5.72 -46.08 -37.10
CA SER A 47 5.65 -47.26 -36.21
C SER A 47 5.12 -46.96 -34.78
N MET A 48 4.49 -47.94 -34.14
CA MET A 48 3.82 -47.91 -32.82
C MET A 48 4.67 -48.47 -31.65
N PHE A 49 4.22 -48.15 -30.42
CA PHE A 49 4.32 -48.86 -29.11
C PHE A 49 5.67 -48.82 -28.35
N ASP A 50 5.79 -48.63 -27.02
CA ASP A 50 4.86 -48.59 -25.87
C ASP A 50 5.56 -47.94 -24.61
N PRO A 51 4.97 -47.85 -23.38
CA PRO A 51 5.03 -46.68 -22.50
C PRO A 51 6.07 -46.77 -21.35
N ILE A 52 6.56 -45.62 -20.87
CA ILE A 52 7.50 -45.60 -19.72
C ILE A 52 6.74 -45.33 -18.42
N THR A 53 6.77 -46.35 -17.56
CA THR A 53 6.36 -46.40 -16.15
C THR A 53 7.22 -45.54 -15.21
N PHE A 54 6.58 -44.93 -14.21
CA PHE A 54 7.23 -44.32 -13.04
C PHE A 54 7.84 -45.38 -12.09
N LYS A 55 9.12 -45.25 -11.72
CA LYS A 55 9.67 -45.69 -10.42
C LYS A 55 10.84 -44.80 -9.94
N LYS A 56 10.87 -44.71 -8.60
CA LYS A 56 11.66 -43.93 -7.64
C LYS A 56 13.20 -44.13 -7.73
N GLY A 57 13.94 -43.02 -7.52
CA GLY A 57 15.16 -42.92 -6.70
C GLY A 57 16.50 -43.38 -7.27
N GLU A 58 17.47 -42.47 -7.40
CA GLU A 58 18.69 -42.36 -6.57
C GLU A 58 19.72 -41.38 -7.19
N ILE A 59 20.45 -40.69 -6.30
CA ILE A 59 21.37 -39.56 -6.53
C ILE A 59 22.76 -40.07 -6.97
N PRO A 60 23.49 -39.36 -7.85
CA PRO A 60 24.95 -39.38 -7.75
C PRO A 60 25.62 -37.99 -7.82
N ASP A 61 26.26 -37.66 -6.71
CA ASP A 61 27.64 -37.19 -6.54
C ASP A 61 28.24 -36.19 -7.56
N TYR A 62 28.32 -34.92 -7.14
CA TYR A 62 29.07 -33.87 -7.84
C TYR A 62 30.51 -33.82 -7.31
N GLN A 63 31.42 -34.58 -7.94
CA GLN A 63 32.83 -34.23 -7.93
C GLN A 63 33.47 -34.34 -9.32
N LYS A 64 34.15 -33.25 -9.69
CA LYS A 64 35.07 -33.03 -10.82
C LYS A 64 34.42 -32.84 -12.20
N VAL A 65 34.35 -31.58 -12.65
CA VAL A 65 35.35 -31.00 -13.56
C VAL A 65 35.45 -29.49 -13.26
N HIS A 66 36.65 -29.03 -12.93
CA HIS A 66 37.01 -27.62 -12.82
C HIS A 66 38.09 -27.40 -13.89
N GLU A 67 37.79 -26.61 -14.92
CA GLU A 67 38.82 -25.99 -15.74
C GLU A 67 38.34 -24.62 -16.27
N ARG A 68 38.74 -23.60 -15.49
CA ARG A 68 39.04 -22.19 -15.78
C ARG A 68 38.39 -21.48 -16.99
N SER A 69 37.65 -20.42 -16.66
CA SER A 69 37.90 -19.08 -17.19
C SER A 69 37.86 -18.04 -16.06
N GLU A 70 38.91 -17.22 -15.97
CA GLU A 70 39.13 -16.22 -14.93
C GLU A 70 38.28 -14.97 -15.18
N ILE A 71 37.29 -14.71 -14.32
CA ILE A 71 36.63 -13.39 -14.20
C ILE A 71 36.38 -13.08 -12.72
N THR A 72 37.09 -12.06 -12.24
CA THR A 72 36.86 -11.17 -11.09
C THR A 72 36.22 -11.72 -9.81
N ILE A 73 37.08 -12.04 -8.84
CA ILE A 73 36.75 -12.29 -7.43
C ILE A 73 36.28 -10.97 -6.80
N GLY A 74 34.97 -10.79 -6.65
CA GLY A 74 34.38 -9.61 -6.01
C GLY A 74 32.85 -9.57 -5.94
N GLN A 75 32.15 -10.39 -6.73
CA GLN A 75 30.67 -10.36 -6.82
C GLN A 75 29.96 -11.59 -6.22
N SER A 76 30.63 -12.71 -5.94
CA SER A 76 29.94 -13.91 -5.42
C SER A 76 29.69 -13.88 -3.91
N SER A 77 30.47 -13.12 -3.14
CA SER A 77 30.34 -13.01 -1.69
C SER A 77 29.09 -12.21 -1.27
N GLN A 78 28.78 -11.11 -1.97
CA GLN A 78 27.58 -10.31 -1.71
C GLN A 78 26.28 -11.08 -1.99
N HIS A 79 26.28 -11.97 -2.99
CA HIS A 79 25.09 -12.72 -3.39
C HIS A 79 24.76 -13.87 -2.43
N HIS A 80 25.76 -14.41 -1.72
CA HIS A 80 25.56 -15.39 -0.64
C HIS A 80 25.18 -14.71 0.69
N GLU A 81 25.76 -13.54 1.01
CA GLU A 81 25.37 -12.76 2.19
C GLU A 81 23.91 -12.32 2.10
N THR A 82 23.46 -11.78 0.96
CA THR A 82 22.05 -11.41 0.74
C THR A 82 21.08 -12.61 0.76
N GLN A 83 21.52 -13.79 0.30
CA GLN A 83 20.72 -15.03 0.43
C GLN A 83 20.60 -15.51 1.88
N LEU A 84 21.67 -15.40 2.66
CA LEU A 84 21.63 -15.73 4.09
C LEU A 84 20.76 -14.74 4.85
N ASP A 85 20.90 -13.44 4.60
CA ASP A 85 20.05 -12.41 5.20
C ASP A 85 18.57 -12.65 4.89
N PHE A 86 18.25 -13.02 3.65
CA PHE A 86 16.89 -13.41 3.25
C PHE A 86 16.38 -14.65 3.99
N ILE A 87 17.22 -15.70 4.12
CA ILE A 87 16.87 -16.91 4.88
C ILE A 87 16.62 -16.57 6.35
N PHE A 88 17.42 -15.70 6.95
CA PHE A 88 17.27 -15.31 8.35
C PHE A 88 16.03 -14.43 8.58
N VAL A 89 15.69 -13.53 7.65
CA VAL A 89 14.43 -12.75 7.72
C VAL A 89 13.22 -13.68 7.62
N LEU A 90 13.21 -14.60 6.65
CA LEU A 90 12.12 -15.57 6.50
C LEU A 90 12.04 -16.52 7.71
N LEU A 91 13.18 -16.93 8.26
CA LEU A 91 13.25 -17.76 9.47
C LEU A 91 12.71 -16.99 10.68
N GLU A 92 13.04 -15.71 10.83
CA GLU A 92 12.52 -14.85 11.90
C GLU A 92 11.00 -14.70 11.81
N GLU A 93 10.46 -14.41 10.63
CA GLU A 93 9.02 -14.30 10.41
C GLU A 93 8.29 -15.61 10.70
N ASN A 94 8.84 -16.74 10.27
CA ASN A 94 8.30 -18.07 10.54
C ASN A 94 8.34 -18.42 12.03
N ILE A 95 9.45 -18.15 12.72
CA ILE A 95 9.60 -18.36 14.16
C ILE A 95 8.61 -17.46 14.92
N ILE A 96 8.52 -16.17 14.61
CA ILE A 96 7.59 -15.24 15.26
C ILE A 96 6.16 -15.70 15.08
N THR A 97 5.79 -16.15 13.87
CA THR A 97 4.44 -16.64 13.58
C THR A 97 4.14 -17.92 14.35
N PHE A 98 5.07 -18.88 14.37
CA PHE A 98 4.95 -20.12 15.15
C PHE A 98 4.78 -19.80 16.65
N VAL A 99 5.66 -18.97 17.21
CA VAL A 99 5.63 -18.55 18.62
C VAL A 99 4.31 -17.86 18.97
N LYS A 100 3.84 -16.91 18.13
CA LYS A 100 2.56 -16.22 18.35
C LYS A 100 1.38 -17.20 18.33
N ASN A 101 1.37 -18.16 17.41
CA ASN A 101 0.30 -19.14 17.30
C ASN A 101 0.29 -20.09 18.50
N GLU A 102 1.46 -20.59 18.91
CA GLU A 102 1.58 -21.48 20.06
C GLU A 102 1.27 -20.77 21.38
N LEU A 103 1.71 -19.53 21.57
CA LEU A 103 1.33 -18.71 22.74
C LEU A 103 -0.19 -18.50 22.81
N LYS A 104 -0.85 -18.22 21.68
CA LYS A 104 -2.32 -18.10 21.62
C LYS A 104 -3.01 -19.42 21.96
N ARG A 105 -2.42 -20.57 21.61
CA ARG A 105 -2.96 -21.89 21.97
C ARG A 105 -2.80 -22.18 23.46
N ILE A 106 -1.63 -21.88 24.01
CA ILE A 106 -1.38 -21.98 25.46
C ILE A 106 -2.33 -21.07 26.23
N GLN A 107 -2.50 -19.82 25.79
CA GLN A 107 -3.43 -18.87 26.40
C GLN A 107 -4.88 -19.38 26.37
N ARG A 108 -5.31 -20.02 25.28
CA ARG A 108 -6.62 -20.68 25.17
C ARG A 108 -6.74 -21.86 26.14
N ALA A 109 -5.72 -22.71 26.22
CA ALA A 109 -5.71 -23.88 27.11
C ALA A 109 -5.72 -23.52 28.61
N LEU A 110 -5.25 -22.34 28.97
CA LEU A 110 -5.18 -21.85 30.35
C LEU A 110 -6.39 -20.99 30.78
N SER A 111 -7.36 -20.72 29.90
CA SER A 111 -8.50 -19.84 30.19
C SER A 111 -9.85 -20.60 30.17
N PRO A 112 -10.63 -20.61 31.28
CA PRO A 112 -11.92 -21.31 31.35
C PRO A 112 -13.08 -20.70 30.55
N ASP A 113 -12.99 -19.43 30.13
CA ASP A 113 -14.15 -18.65 29.60
C ASP A 113 -13.98 -18.18 28.14
N TYR A 114 -13.25 -18.92 27.30
CA TYR A 114 -13.09 -18.56 25.89
C TYR A 114 -14.25 -19.08 25.02
N PRO A 115 -14.98 -18.23 24.27
CA PRO A 115 -16.05 -18.69 23.37
C PRO A 115 -15.52 -19.64 22.30
N GLU A 116 -16.21 -20.78 22.14
CA GLU A 116 -15.89 -21.82 21.18
C GLU A 116 -15.79 -21.27 19.75
N CYS A 117 -14.63 -21.48 19.11
CA CYS A 117 -14.49 -21.44 17.67
C CYS A 117 -13.77 -22.73 17.25
N SER A 118 -14.49 -23.53 16.44
CA SER A 118 -14.15 -24.88 16.03
C SER A 118 -12.91 -24.92 15.14
N GLU A 119 -11.77 -25.25 15.73
CA GLU A 119 -10.68 -25.93 15.05
C GLU A 119 -10.28 -27.14 15.91
N SER A 120 -10.89 -28.29 15.60
CA SER A 120 -10.31 -29.58 16.00
C SER A 120 -8.89 -29.68 15.44
N PRO A 121 -7.92 -30.26 16.16
CA PRO A 121 -6.64 -30.61 15.55
C PRO A 121 -6.93 -31.46 14.33
N GLY A 122 -6.64 -30.93 13.14
CA GLY A 122 -6.78 -31.68 11.90
C GLY A 122 -5.91 -32.92 12.00
N GLU A 123 -6.46 -34.07 11.62
CA GLU A 123 -5.83 -35.40 11.69
C GLU A 123 -4.56 -35.55 10.80
N ASN A 124 -3.96 -34.44 10.35
CA ASN A 124 -2.80 -34.34 9.47
C ASN A 124 -1.69 -33.44 10.08
N GLU A 125 -1.39 -33.58 11.37
CA GLU A 125 -0.21 -32.91 11.94
C GLU A 125 1.03 -33.78 11.79
N ASP A 126 2.02 -33.29 11.04
CA ASP A 126 3.30 -33.97 10.83
C ASP A 126 4.06 -34.17 12.16
N GLU A 127 4.74 -35.31 12.32
CA GLU A 127 5.51 -35.66 13.53
C GLU A 127 6.55 -34.59 13.92
N GLU A 128 7.16 -33.93 12.94
CA GLU A 128 8.16 -32.89 13.15
C GLU A 128 7.56 -31.63 13.79
N GLN A 129 6.31 -31.30 13.43
CA GLN A 129 5.58 -30.19 14.01
C GLN A 129 5.15 -30.49 15.44
N ARG A 130 4.84 -31.76 15.74
CA ARG A 130 4.59 -32.22 17.12
C ARG A 130 5.82 -32.09 18.01
N ARG A 131 7.00 -32.49 17.53
CA ARG A 131 8.27 -32.36 18.28
C ARG A 131 8.65 -30.91 18.54
N SER A 132 8.44 -30.04 17.56
CA SER A 132 8.70 -28.59 17.69
C SER A 132 7.81 -27.94 18.74
N ARG A 133 6.53 -28.35 18.81
CA ARG A 133 5.58 -27.89 19.83
C ARG A 133 5.97 -28.37 21.22
N GLU A 134 6.36 -29.64 21.37
CA GLU A 134 6.84 -30.16 22.66
C GLU A 134 8.07 -29.40 23.17
N ALA A 135 9.00 -29.04 22.27
CA ALA A 135 10.16 -28.24 22.62
C ALA A 135 9.76 -26.82 23.07
N PHE A 136 8.85 -26.16 22.35
CA PHE A 136 8.36 -24.83 22.69
C PHE A 136 7.62 -24.80 24.03
N MET A 137 6.84 -25.84 24.34
CA MET A 137 6.15 -25.98 25.63
C MET A 137 7.13 -26.08 26.80
N LYS A 138 8.20 -26.87 26.67
CA LYS A 138 9.25 -26.98 27.70
C LYS A 138 9.95 -25.64 27.93
N ILE A 139 10.29 -24.95 26.85
CA ILE A 139 10.89 -23.60 26.91
C ILE A 139 9.94 -22.63 27.64
N THR A 140 8.65 -22.66 27.32
CA THR A 140 7.64 -21.80 27.95
C THR A 140 7.52 -22.07 29.45
N GLN A 141 7.54 -23.35 29.87
CA GLN A 141 7.54 -23.74 31.28
C GLN A 141 8.77 -23.18 32.02
N ASP A 142 9.96 -23.29 31.43
CA ASP A 142 11.19 -22.77 32.04
C ASP A 142 11.14 -21.25 32.22
N PHE A 143 10.59 -20.52 31.24
CA PHE A 143 10.39 -19.07 31.38
C PHE A 143 9.37 -18.72 32.46
N LEU A 144 8.24 -19.43 32.53
CA LEU A 144 7.24 -19.22 33.59
C LEU A 144 7.84 -19.45 34.98
N ARG A 145 8.64 -20.50 35.16
CA ARG A 145 9.37 -20.75 36.42
C ARG A 145 10.38 -19.66 36.74
N LYS A 146 11.14 -19.17 35.75
CA LYS A 146 12.04 -18.00 35.92
C LYS A 146 11.31 -16.73 36.31
N MET A 147 10.07 -16.56 35.83
CA MET A 147 9.18 -15.46 36.19
C MET A 147 8.45 -15.65 37.52
N LYS A 148 8.77 -16.71 38.28
CA LYS A 148 8.12 -17.11 39.55
C LYS A 148 6.62 -17.39 39.41
N GLN A 149 6.17 -17.78 38.22
CA GLN A 149 4.80 -18.22 37.93
C GLN A 149 4.72 -19.76 38.02
N GLU A 150 4.97 -20.31 39.21
CA GLU A 150 5.07 -21.77 39.42
C GLU A 150 3.73 -22.49 39.17
N GLU A 151 2.62 -21.95 39.69
CA GLU A 151 1.28 -22.51 39.49
C GLU A 151 0.88 -22.55 38.00
N LEU A 152 1.26 -21.52 37.23
CA LEU A 152 0.97 -21.45 35.80
C LEU A 152 1.81 -22.46 35.00
N ALA A 153 3.08 -22.64 35.39
CA ALA A 153 3.97 -23.64 34.78
C ALA A 153 3.48 -25.07 35.05
N ASP A 154 3.00 -25.34 36.27
CA ASP A 154 2.46 -26.64 36.66
C ASP A 154 1.09 -26.90 36.00
N CYS A 155 0.24 -25.87 35.90
CA CYS A 155 -1.04 -25.96 35.17
C CYS A 155 -0.81 -26.31 33.70
N LEU A 156 0.15 -25.65 33.04
CA LEU A 156 0.56 -25.93 31.67
C LEU A 156 1.07 -27.37 31.47
N GLN A 157 1.77 -27.92 32.48
CA GLN A 157 2.23 -29.30 32.48
C GLN A 157 1.08 -30.31 32.65
N SER A 158 0.07 -29.97 33.47
CA SER A 158 -1.09 -30.83 33.73
C SER A 158 -2.09 -30.86 32.55
N GLY A 159 -2.39 -29.71 31.94
CA GLY A 159 -3.32 -29.62 30.80
C GLY A 159 -2.81 -30.33 29.54
N TYR A 160 -1.49 -30.31 29.32
CA TYR A 160 -0.86 -31.04 28.21
C TYR A 160 -0.88 -32.57 28.41
N ARG A 161 -0.72 -33.04 29.65
CA ARG A 161 -0.84 -34.48 29.97
C ARG A 161 -2.27 -34.99 29.79
N GLN A 162 -3.27 -34.17 30.10
CA GLN A 162 -4.68 -34.53 29.92
C GLN A 162 -5.01 -34.74 28.43
N GLY A 163 -4.56 -33.84 27.54
CA GLY A 163 -4.73 -33.99 26.09
C GLY A 163 -3.95 -35.17 25.47
N LEU A 164 -2.83 -35.60 26.08
CA LEU A 164 -2.05 -36.77 25.64
C LEU A 164 -2.64 -38.10 26.13
N LEU A 165 -3.46 -38.08 27.19
CA LEU A 165 -4.14 -39.26 27.74
C LEU A 165 -5.43 -39.58 26.98
N ASP A 166 -6.16 -38.59 26.48
CA ASP A 166 -7.38 -38.77 25.68
C ASP A 166 -7.11 -39.40 24.30
N LEU A 167 -5.86 -39.34 23.81
CA LEU A 167 -5.40 -39.98 22.57
C LEU A 167 -4.99 -41.46 22.73
N LYS A 168 -4.92 -41.98 23.97
CA LYS A 168 -4.54 -43.38 24.24
C LYS A 168 -5.74 -44.30 24.57
N THR A 169 -6.95 -43.75 24.63
CA THR A 169 -8.18 -44.53 24.87
C THR A 169 -8.99 -44.70 23.58
N LEU A 170 -8.43 -45.42 22.61
CA LEU A 170 -9.20 -46.06 21.54
C LEU A 170 -8.78 -47.54 21.47
N PRO A 171 -9.73 -48.49 21.48
CA PRO A 171 -9.39 -49.91 21.56
C PRO A 171 -9.07 -50.46 20.17
N PHE A 172 -7.82 -50.82 19.93
CA PHE A 172 -7.51 -51.89 18.99
C PHE A 172 -6.34 -52.73 19.51
N ALA A 173 -6.64 -53.98 19.80
CA ALA A 173 -5.72 -54.98 20.31
C ALA A 173 -4.83 -55.53 19.19
N LEU A 174 -3.53 -55.65 19.44
CA LEU A 174 -2.66 -56.69 18.88
C LEU A 174 -1.52 -57.02 19.89
N PRO A 175 -0.97 -58.24 19.84
CA PRO A 175 -0.31 -58.87 20.99
C PRO A 175 1.14 -58.44 21.19
N SER A 176 1.60 -58.71 22.42
CA SER A 176 2.95 -58.54 22.94
C SER A 176 4.04 -59.18 22.07
N GLU A 177 5.15 -58.46 21.87
CA GLU A 177 6.48 -58.87 22.35
C GLU A 177 7.53 -57.77 22.06
N TYR A 178 8.52 -57.71 22.95
CA TYR A 178 9.74 -56.89 22.97
C TYR A 178 9.74 -55.55 23.73
N SER A 179 10.48 -55.63 24.84
CA SER A 179 10.75 -54.67 25.91
C SER A 179 11.78 -53.61 25.52
N PHE A 180 11.64 -52.47 26.19
CA PHE A 180 12.61 -51.39 26.39
C PHE A 180 14.07 -51.84 26.63
N GLY A 181 15.02 -51.03 26.14
CA GLY A 181 16.48 -51.13 26.29
C GLY A 181 17.12 -51.44 24.92
N THR A 182 18.02 -50.67 24.31
CA THR A 182 19.14 -49.85 24.81
C THR A 182 19.63 -48.96 23.64
N PHE A 183 19.88 -47.67 23.88
CA PHE A 183 20.78 -46.88 23.02
C PHE A 183 21.42 -45.76 23.85
N LEU A 184 22.24 -46.17 24.82
CA LEU A 184 23.12 -45.28 25.58
C LEU A 184 24.29 -46.11 26.17
N GLU A 185 25.00 -46.83 25.31
CA GLU A 185 26.29 -47.43 25.64
C GLU A 185 27.05 -47.67 24.33
N ASP A 186 27.86 -46.70 23.93
CA ASP A 186 29.13 -46.93 23.22
C ASP A 186 29.89 -45.60 23.14
N LEU A 187 30.71 -45.35 24.17
CA LEU A 187 32.02 -44.68 24.06
C LEU A 187 32.75 -44.88 25.40
N HIS A 188 33.64 -45.87 25.44
CA HIS A 188 34.51 -46.18 26.57
C HIS A 188 35.55 -45.07 26.84
N PRO A 189 36.06 -44.99 28.09
CA PRO A 189 37.03 -43.97 28.53
C PRO A 189 38.49 -44.43 28.36
N VAL A 190 39.38 -43.52 27.98
CA VAL A 190 40.83 -43.69 28.16
C VAL A 190 41.23 -43.08 29.50
N LYS A 191 41.79 -43.93 30.38
CA LYS A 191 42.29 -43.57 31.73
C LYS A 191 43.61 -42.80 31.66
N GLY A 192 43.74 -41.74 32.47
CA GLY A 192 45.04 -41.14 32.78
C GLY A 192 45.02 -39.87 33.65
N GLY A 193 44.82 -40.02 34.96
CA GLY A 193 45.57 -39.26 35.99
C GLY A 193 45.15 -37.83 36.43
N LEU A 194 44.95 -37.72 37.75
CA LEU A 194 45.36 -36.63 38.67
C LEU A 194 44.40 -35.44 39.02
N TRP A 195 43.97 -35.47 40.30
CA TRP A 195 43.68 -34.41 41.30
C TRP A 195 42.55 -33.36 41.16
N TRP A 196 41.64 -33.48 42.15
CA TRP A 196 41.12 -32.48 43.13
C TRP A 196 40.06 -31.41 42.80
N ARG A 197 39.12 -31.36 43.76
CA ARG A 197 38.17 -30.32 44.24
C ARG A 197 38.06 -29.01 43.46
N GLY A 198 36.80 -28.63 43.21
CA GLY A 198 36.38 -27.23 43.17
C GLY A 198 35.24 -26.99 42.20
N GLU A 199 34.08 -26.65 42.77
CA GLU A 199 33.02 -25.81 42.17
C GLU A 199 32.31 -26.33 40.91
N ILE A 200 31.01 -26.61 41.07
CA ILE A 200 30.05 -26.64 39.96
C ILE A 200 29.94 -25.19 39.46
N LYS A 201 30.80 -24.83 38.50
CA LYS A 201 30.58 -23.69 37.63
C LYS A 201 29.41 -23.99 36.71
N THR A 202 28.50 -23.03 36.65
CA THR A 202 27.29 -23.00 35.86
C THR A 202 27.57 -23.23 34.38
N TRP A 203 26.73 -24.05 33.76
CA TRP A 203 26.58 -24.26 32.32
C TRP A 203 26.06 -23.00 31.58
N SER A 204 26.71 -21.85 31.81
CA SER A 204 26.48 -20.59 31.08
C SER A 204 27.75 -19.99 30.48
N GLU A 205 28.91 -20.67 30.60
CA GLU A 205 30.20 -20.13 30.13
C GLU A 205 30.84 -20.87 28.94
N GLU A 206 30.31 -22.00 28.47
CA GLU A 206 30.94 -22.78 27.37
C GLU A 206 30.19 -22.84 26.04
N VAL A 207 29.13 -22.05 25.89
CA VAL A 207 28.65 -21.69 24.55
C VAL A 207 28.64 -20.17 24.51
N GLY A 208 29.43 -19.59 23.62
CA GLY A 208 29.59 -18.15 23.40
C GLY A 208 28.31 -17.44 22.94
N ILE A 209 27.13 -17.91 23.36
CA ILE A 209 25.81 -17.33 23.17
C ILE A 209 25.70 -16.01 23.95
N GLU A 210 26.28 -15.89 25.14
CA GLU A 210 26.27 -14.62 25.90
C GLU A 210 27.15 -13.53 25.26
N SER A 211 28.26 -13.91 24.61
CA SER A 211 29.12 -13.01 23.83
C SER A 211 28.48 -12.64 22.49
N LEU A 212 27.87 -13.60 21.80
CA LEU A 212 27.12 -13.37 20.57
C LEU A 212 25.83 -12.57 20.81
N LEU A 213 25.13 -12.79 21.93
CA LEU A 213 23.95 -12.03 22.31
C LEU A 213 24.33 -10.64 22.83
N ARG A 214 25.43 -10.46 23.58
CA ARG A 214 25.91 -9.11 23.94
C ARG A 214 26.42 -8.34 22.73
N ASN A 215 27.18 -8.96 21.83
CA ASN A 215 27.62 -8.30 20.60
C ASN A 215 26.46 -8.07 19.64
N LYS A 216 25.46 -8.96 19.54
CA LYS A 216 24.21 -8.71 18.78
C LYS A 216 23.27 -7.73 19.45
N LEU A 217 23.23 -7.64 20.79
CA LEU A 217 22.49 -6.60 21.51
C LEU A 217 23.21 -5.26 21.41
N GLN A 218 24.55 -5.22 21.41
CA GLN A 218 25.30 -4.00 21.12
C GLN A 218 25.19 -3.60 19.64
N LEU A 219 25.18 -4.54 18.70
CA LEU A 219 24.92 -4.30 17.26
C LEU A 219 23.46 -3.93 16.98
N ASN A 220 22.48 -4.49 17.70
CA ASN A 220 21.07 -4.12 17.57
C ASN A 220 20.73 -2.82 18.30
N VAL A 221 21.42 -2.51 19.40
CA VAL A 221 21.31 -1.20 20.09
C VAL A 221 22.06 -0.13 19.30
N SER A 222 23.17 -0.43 18.62
CA SER A 222 23.81 0.51 17.69
C SER A 222 23.07 0.63 16.35
N ASN A 223 22.42 -0.40 15.83
CA ASN A 223 21.49 -0.29 14.69
C ASN A 223 20.16 0.40 15.06
N MET A 224 19.69 0.33 16.32
CA MET A 224 18.57 1.15 16.80
C MET A 224 18.98 2.59 17.13
N ALA A 225 20.25 2.83 17.48
CA ALA A 225 20.77 4.17 17.81
C ALA A 225 21.39 4.91 16.62
N GLU A 226 21.69 4.22 15.51
CA GLU A 226 21.99 4.83 14.20
C GLU A 226 20.77 4.81 13.28
N ARG A 227 19.61 5.25 13.78
CA ARG A 227 18.74 6.04 12.90
C ARG A 227 19.43 7.37 12.70
N LYS A 228 20.41 7.40 11.78
CA LYS A 228 20.69 8.62 11.02
C LYS A 228 19.33 9.20 10.69
N THR A 229 19.12 10.46 11.05
CA THR A 229 18.14 11.34 10.41
C THR A 229 18.00 10.84 8.98
N THR A 230 16.80 10.42 8.57
CA THR A 230 16.56 9.93 7.22
C THR A 230 16.94 11.07 6.30
N LEU A 231 18.20 11.11 5.90
CA LEU A 231 18.67 11.86 4.77
C LEU A 231 17.78 11.31 3.67
N LYS A 232 16.86 12.17 3.18
CA LYS A 232 15.98 11.92 2.03
C LYS A 232 16.73 10.95 1.12
N ALA A 233 16.27 9.70 1.03
CA ALA A 233 17.00 8.66 0.32
C ALA A 233 17.33 9.25 -1.06
N ALA A 234 18.62 9.37 -1.37
CA ALA A 234 19.07 10.00 -2.60
C ALA A 234 18.57 9.13 -3.77
N GLY A 235 17.37 9.44 -4.29
CA GLY A 235 16.68 8.60 -5.26
C GLY A 235 15.15 8.75 -5.30
N GLU A 236 14.48 9.26 -4.25
CA GLU A 236 13.02 9.44 -4.30
C GLU A 236 12.60 10.64 -5.17
N PRO A 237 11.62 10.47 -6.08
CA PRO A 237 11.13 11.56 -6.92
C PRO A 237 10.52 12.72 -6.12
N ASP A 238 10.75 13.94 -6.57
CA ASP A 238 10.22 15.14 -5.90
C ASP A 238 8.68 15.22 -5.93
N PHE A 239 8.02 14.57 -6.89
CA PHE A 239 6.55 14.57 -6.97
C PHE A 239 5.89 13.86 -5.78
N LEU A 240 6.62 13.02 -5.03
CA LEU A 240 6.11 12.35 -3.82
C LEU A 240 5.73 13.33 -2.70
N GLN A 241 6.03 14.62 -2.86
CA GLN A 241 5.61 15.69 -1.96
C GLN A 241 4.13 16.09 -2.13
N PHE A 242 3.56 15.84 -3.31
CA PHE A 242 2.17 16.19 -3.65
C PHE A 242 1.17 15.18 -3.07
N ASN A 243 -0.12 15.49 -3.06
CA ASN A 243 -1.14 14.55 -2.59
C ASN A 243 -1.54 13.56 -3.70
N ASP A 244 -2.08 12.41 -3.27
CA ASP A 244 -2.68 11.41 -4.15
C ASP A 244 -4.09 11.85 -4.57
N LEU A 245 -4.26 12.21 -5.84
CA LEU A 245 -5.50 12.70 -6.42
C LEU A 245 -6.51 11.58 -6.75
N ALA A 246 -6.05 10.33 -6.82
CA ALA A 246 -6.89 9.16 -7.11
C ALA A 246 -7.36 8.42 -5.85
N CYS A 247 -6.85 8.77 -4.68
CA CYS A 247 -7.19 8.13 -3.42
C CYS A 247 -8.71 8.15 -3.18
N GLU A 248 -9.25 7.02 -2.72
CA GLU A 248 -10.68 6.86 -2.43
C GLU A 248 -11.16 7.84 -1.35
N ALA A 249 -10.29 8.18 -0.39
CA ALA A 249 -10.60 9.12 0.69
C ALA A 249 -10.84 10.55 0.19
N VAL A 250 -10.39 10.89 -1.03
CA VAL A 250 -10.71 12.15 -1.70
C VAL A 250 -11.76 12.01 -2.80
N GLY A 251 -12.41 10.84 -2.86
CA GLY A 251 -13.53 10.56 -3.78
C GLY A 251 -13.13 9.86 -5.06
N GLY A 252 -11.88 9.40 -5.20
CA GLY A 252 -11.43 8.65 -6.36
C GLY A 252 -12.09 7.27 -6.45
N ARG A 253 -12.39 6.84 -7.67
CA ARG A 253 -13.17 5.61 -7.91
C ARG A 253 -12.72 4.91 -9.17
N VAL A 254 -12.73 3.58 -9.14
CA VAL A 254 -12.73 2.79 -10.38
C VAL A 254 -14.15 2.76 -10.92
N ILE A 255 -14.32 3.20 -12.16
CA ILE A 255 -15.63 3.24 -12.85
C ILE A 255 -15.74 2.17 -13.94
N PHE A 256 -14.68 1.40 -14.19
CA PHE A 256 -14.70 0.27 -15.10
C PHE A 256 -13.44 -0.59 -14.88
N ALA A 257 -13.56 -1.91 -14.98
CA ALA A 257 -12.43 -2.84 -15.04
C ALA A 257 -12.81 -4.02 -15.95
N THR A 258 -11.87 -4.49 -16.77
CA THR A 258 -12.11 -5.63 -17.68
C THR A 258 -12.34 -6.94 -16.93
N ASP A 259 -11.57 -7.18 -15.87
CA ASP A 259 -11.58 -8.40 -15.08
C ASP A 259 -11.19 -8.06 -13.63
N GLU A 260 -11.85 -8.68 -12.65
CA GLU A 260 -11.62 -8.49 -11.21
C GLU A 260 -11.68 -9.83 -10.49
N TRP A 261 -11.20 -10.90 -11.11
CA TRP A 261 -11.46 -12.25 -10.63
C TRP A 261 -10.86 -12.56 -9.26
N PHE A 262 -9.57 -12.28 -9.05
CA PHE A 262 -8.90 -12.62 -7.79
C PHE A 262 -9.01 -11.49 -6.76
N ALA A 263 -8.96 -10.24 -7.21
CA ALA A 263 -9.12 -9.07 -6.34
C ALA A 263 -9.60 -7.83 -7.12
N GLN A 264 -10.41 -6.99 -6.47
CA GLN A 264 -11.08 -5.85 -7.09
C GLN A 264 -10.13 -4.69 -7.42
N ALA A 265 -10.39 -4.02 -8.54
CA ALA A 265 -9.65 -2.84 -8.99
C ALA A 265 -9.79 -1.65 -8.03
N ALA A 266 -10.90 -1.55 -7.28
CA ALA A 266 -11.10 -0.51 -6.26
C ALA A 266 -9.97 -0.48 -5.21
N ASN A 267 -9.34 -1.64 -4.91
CA ASN A 267 -8.23 -1.73 -3.97
C ASN A 267 -7.01 -0.90 -4.39
N LEU A 268 -6.86 -0.57 -5.69
CA LEU A 268 -5.77 0.29 -6.19
C LEU A 268 -5.74 1.65 -5.50
N LEU A 269 -6.93 2.16 -5.13
CA LEU A 269 -7.15 3.53 -4.68
C LEU A 269 -7.20 3.66 -3.16
N LYS A 270 -7.09 2.54 -2.43
CA LYS A 270 -7.08 2.53 -0.97
C LYS A 270 -5.96 3.39 -0.43
N ARG A 271 -6.25 4.13 0.63
CA ARG A 271 -5.28 5.03 1.24
C ARG A 271 -4.13 4.26 1.91
N GLU A 272 -4.45 3.18 2.58
CA GLU A 272 -3.53 2.41 3.40
C GLU A 272 -2.52 1.65 2.53
N PRO A 273 -1.30 1.40 3.04
CA PRO A 273 -0.37 0.47 2.42
C PRO A 273 -1.03 -0.91 2.21
N PRO A 274 -0.67 -1.65 1.14
CA PRO A 274 -1.10 -3.02 0.93
C PRO A 274 -0.83 -3.91 2.14
N GLN A 275 -1.66 -4.93 2.34
CA GLN A 275 -1.47 -5.95 3.37
C GLN A 275 -1.41 -7.35 2.76
N PHE A 276 -0.60 -8.21 3.38
CA PHE A 276 -0.55 -9.64 3.07
C PHE A 276 -1.01 -10.46 4.27
N ILE A 277 -2.04 -11.28 4.07
CA ILE A 277 -2.57 -12.18 5.09
C ILE A 277 -2.36 -13.61 4.61
N ALA A 278 -1.31 -14.28 5.11
CA ALA A 278 -0.86 -15.58 4.61
C ALA A 278 -1.94 -16.68 4.60
N SER A 279 -2.85 -16.67 5.57
CA SER A 279 -3.94 -17.65 5.68
C SER A 279 -5.23 -17.28 4.95
N ALA A 280 -5.37 -16.05 4.42
CA ALA A 280 -6.61 -15.60 3.80
C ALA A 280 -6.76 -16.09 2.35
N PHE A 281 -7.93 -16.67 2.05
CA PHE A 281 -8.37 -17.11 0.73
C PHE A 281 -9.83 -16.70 0.53
N THR A 282 -10.20 -16.39 -0.70
CA THR A 282 -11.58 -16.22 -1.16
C THR A 282 -12.01 -17.47 -1.92
N GLU A 283 -13.29 -17.55 -2.29
CA GLU A 283 -13.76 -18.62 -3.19
C GLU A 283 -13.10 -18.58 -4.59
N PHE A 284 -12.48 -17.45 -4.95
CA PHE A 284 -11.83 -17.23 -6.23
C PHE A 284 -10.31 -17.43 -6.20
N GLY A 285 -9.70 -17.60 -5.03
CA GLY A 285 -8.26 -17.86 -4.89
C GLY A 285 -7.64 -17.22 -3.65
N LYS A 286 -6.34 -16.92 -3.73
CA LYS A 286 -5.62 -16.21 -2.66
C LYS A 286 -6.24 -14.83 -2.46
N TRP A 287 -6.52 -14.44 -1.22
CA TRP A 287 -6.91 -13.05 -0.96
C TRP A 287 -5.69 -12.13 -1.14
N MET A 288 -5.86 -11.10 -1.97
CA MET A 288 -4.83 -10.10 -2.26
C MET A 288 -5.38 -8.69 -2.04
N ASP A 289 -4.61 -7.83 -1.38
CA ASP A 289 -4.96 -6.43 -1.17
C ASP A 289 -4.47 -5.57 -2.35
N GLY A 290 -5.09 -5.78 -3.51
CA GLY A 290 -4.78 -5.10 -4.77
C GLY A 290 -5.83 -5.39 -5.83
N TRP A 291 -5.54 -5.03 -7.07
CA TRP A 291 -6.26 -5.52 -8.25
C TRP A 291 -5.54 -6.76 -8.77
N GLU A 292 -6.25 -7.85 -9.01
CA GLU A 292 -5.68 -9.02 -9.66
C GLU A 292 -6.69 -9.69 -10.59
N THR A 293 -6.23 -9.92 -11.82
CA THR A 293 -7.02 -10.44 -12.95
C THR A 293 -6.76 -11.91 -13.19
N ARG A 294 -7.69 -12.59 -13.88
CA ARG A 294 -7.43 -13.95 -14.40
C ARG A 294 -6.24 -13.95 -15.34
N ARG A 295 -5.47 -15.03 -15.29
CA ARG A 295 -4.46 -15.35 -16.31
C ARG A 295 -5.08 -15.30 -17.71
N LYS A 296 -4.61 -14.38 -18.54
CA LYS A 296 -5.13 -14.18 -19.87
C LYS A 296 -4.57 -15.23 -20.81
N ARG A 297 -5.48 -15.89 -21.54
CA ARG A 297 -5.17 -16.93 -22.54
C ARG A 297 -5.73 -16.58 -23.92
N ILE A 298 -6.10 -15.31 -24.09
CA ILE A 298 -6.67 -14.73 -25.30
C ILE A 298 -5.89 -13.46 -25.65
N PRO A 299 -5.93 -12.98 -26.90
CA PRO A 299 -5.30 -11.72 -27.27
C PRO A 299 -5.84 -10.52 -26.48
N GLY A 300 -4.98 -9.53 -26.24
CA GLY A 300 -5.32 -8.29 -25.57
C GLY A 300 -4.70 -8.16 -24.18
N GLN A 301 -5.19 -7.18 -23.43
CA GLN A 301 -4.66 -6.76 -22.14
C GLN A 301 -5.81 -6.41 -21.18
N ASP A 302 -5.58 -6.49 -19.88
CA ASP A 302 -6.54 -6.01 -18.89
C ASP A 302 -6.35 -4.53 -18.58
N TRP A 303 -7.44 -3.83 -18.29
CA TRP A 303 -7.40 -2.40 -18.03
C TRP A 303 -8.60 -1.94 -17.19
N CYS A 304 -8.42 -0.80 -16.53
CA CYS A 304 -9.47 -0.15 -15.76
C CYS A 304 -9.52 1.35 -16.05
N ILE A 305 -10.68 1.96 -15.80
CA ILE A 305 -10.87 3.42 -15.84
C ILE A 305 -11.04 3.92 -14.42
N ILE A 306 -10.24 4.92 -14.07
CA ILE A 306 -10.21 5.54 -12.76
C ILE A 306 -10.69 6.97 -12.92
N GLN A 307 -11.72 7.35 -12.19
CA GLN A 307 -12.10 8.74 -11.98
C GLN A 307 -11.27 9.28 -10.80
N LEU A 308 -10.56 10.39 -11.02
CA LEU A 308 -9.84 11.08 -9.95
C LEU A 308 -10.84 11.69 -8.97
N GLY A 309 -10.53 11.59 -7.67
CA GLY A 309 -11.31 12.27 -6.63
C GLY A 309 -11.12 13.78 -6.68
N VAL A 310 -9.91 14.20 -7.06
CA VAL A 310 -9.56 15.60 -7.27
C VAL A 310 -8.99 15.77 -8.67
N PRO A 311 -9.77 16.31 -9.63
CA PRO A 311 -9.22 16.66 -10.93
C PRO A 311 -8.08 17.68 -10.83
N GLY A 312 -7.01 17.50 -11.59
CA GLY A 312 -5.81 18.30 -11.40
C GLY A 312 -4.70 18.05 -12.39
N LEU A 313 -3.55 18.66 -12.12
CA LEU A 313 -2.30 18.43 -12.85
C LEU A 313 -1.56 17.25 -12.22
N ILE A 314 -1.04 16.36 -13.05
CA ILE A 314 -0.32 15.15 -12.64
C ILE A 314 1.17 15.37 -12.82
N TYR A 315 1.94 15.11 -11.77
CA TYR A 315 3.40 15.21 -11.75
C TYR A 315 4.09 13.85 -11.69
N GLY A 316 3.40 12.82 -11.23
CA GLY A 316 3.90 11.46 -11.31
C GLY A 316 2.97 10.40 -10.76
N PHE A 317 3.39 9.15 -10.95
CA PHE A 317 2.69 7.96 -10.50
C PHE A 317 3.60 7.08 -9.65
N ASP A 318 3.00 6.33 -8.74
CA ASP A 318 3.59 5.13 -8.14
C ASP A 318 2.67 3.95 -8.43
N VAL A 319 3.18 2.99 -9.20
CA VAL A 319 2.54 1.70 -9.46
C VAL A 319 3.17 0.69 -8.51
N ASP A 320 2.51 0.45 -7.40
CA ASP A 320 2.99 -0.42 -6.33
C ASP A 320 2.53 -1.86 -6.58
N THR A 321 3.48 -2.78 -6.73
CA THR A 321 3.23 -4.22 -6.96
C THR A 321 3.36 -5.05 -5.69
N SER A 322 3.40 -4.44 -4.50
CA SER A 322 3.62 -5.11 -3.20
C SER A 322 2.86 -6.42 -3.07
N PHE A 323 3.58 -7.46 -2.65
CA PHE A 323 3.11 -8.84 -2.46
C PHE A 323 2.77 -9.64 -3.73
N PHE A 324 2.75 -9.01 -4.91
CA PHE A 324 2.67 -9.71 -6.19
C PHE A 324 4.07 -10.13 -6.69
N THR A 325 4.69 -11.08 -6.01
CA THR A 325 6.12 -11.43 -6.22
C THR A 325 6.39 -12.24 -7.48
N GLY A 326 5.41 -13.02 -7.95
CA GLY A 326 5.49 -13.80 -9.20
C GLY A 326 4.30 -13.63 -10.14
N ASN A 327 3.26 -12.93 -9.70
CA ASN A 327 1.99 -12.69 -10.39
C ASN A 327 1.69 -11.20 -10.57
N HIS A 328 2.68 -10.31 -10.41
CA HIS A 328 2.50 -8.90 -10.78
C HIS A 328 2.27 -8.77 -12.29
N SER A 329 1.62 -7.67 -12.69
CA SER A 329 1.57 -7.32 -14.11
C SER A 329 2.99 -7.06 -14.64
N PRO A 330 3.47 -7.77 -15.68
CA PRO A 330 4.84 -7.57 -16.18
C PRO A 330 5.10 -6.17 -16.74
N PHE A 331 4.09 -5.57 -17.39
CA PHE A 331 4.16 -4.19 -17.88
C PHE A 331 2.87 -3.43 -17.56
N ALA A 332 2.96 -2.11 -17.51
CA ALA A 332 1.81 -1.23 -17.45
C ALA A 332 1.98 0.02 -18.32
N SER A 333 0.86 0.63 -18.68
CA SER A 333 0.80 1.97 -19.29
C SER A 333 -0.35 2.77 -18.69
N ILE A 334 -0.25 4.09 -18.74
CA ILE A 334 -1.25 5.01 -18.18
C ILE A 334 -1.59 6.09 -19.21
N GLN A 335 -2.87 6.20 -19.53
CA GLN A 335 -3.43 7.27 -20.37
C GLN A 335 -4.35 8.16 -19.54
N ALA A 336 -4.56 9.40 -19.96
CA ALA A 336 -5.35 10.37 -19.20
C ALA A 336 -6.34 11.17 -20.06
N GLY A 337 -7.54 11.36 -19.51
CA GLY A 337 -8.61 12.14 -20.13
C GLY A 337 -9.10 13.28 -19.24
N CYS A 338 -9.55 14.36 -19.89
CA CYS A 338 -10.35 15.41 -19.25
C CYS A 338 -11.77 15.34 -19.80
N LEU A 339 -12.69 14.79 -19.00
CA LEU A 339 -14.11 14.69 -19.34
C LEU A 339 -14.87 15.84 -18.68
N ASN A 340 -15.84 16.40 -19.42
CA ASN A 340 -16.70 17.47 -18.91
C ASN A 340 -17.78 16.94 -17.97
N GLU A 341 -18.26 15.72 -18.23
CA GLU A 341 -19.27 15.04 -17.44
C GLU A 341 -18.72 13.71 -16.93
N THR A 342 -19.12 13.32 -15.72
CA THR A 342 -18.78 12.01 -15.17
C THR A 342 -19.66 10.97 -15.86
N PRO A 343 -19.08 9.99 -16.57
CA PRO A 343 -19.87 8.94 -17.21
C PRO A 343 -20.50 8.04 -16.14
N ASN A 344 -21.78 7.69 -16.33
CA ASN A 344 -22.48 6.77 -15.44
C ASN A 344 -22.09 5.31 -15.78
N LEU A 345 -20.90 4.91 -15.34
CA LEU A 345 -20.37 3.55 -15.49
C LEU A 345 -20.12 2.87 -14.14
N ALA A 346 -20.66 3.43 -13.05
CA ALA A 346 -20.35 3.00 -11.70
C ALA A 346 -20.47 1.48 -11.52
N LEU A 347 -19.43 0.90 -10.91
CA LEU A 347 -19.39 -0.49 -10.53
C LEU A 347 -19.97 -0.62 -9.12
N ASP A 348 -21.12 -1.25 -8.98
CA ASP A 348 -21.76 -1.45 -7.68
C ASP A 348 -21.39 -2.81 -7.06
N GLY A 349 -21.14 -2.81 -5.75
CA GLY A 349 -20.89 -4.02 -4.96
C GLY A 349 -19.49 -4.61 -5.09
N ASP A 350 -19.29 -5.76 -4.44
CA ASP A 350 -18.08 -6.55 -4.57
C ASP A 350 -18.09 -7.29 -5.92
N ARG A 351 -17.09 -6.99 -6.76
CA ARG A 351 -16.93 -7.59 -8.10
C ARG A 351 -15.87 -8.69 -8.16
N THR A 352 -15.38 -9.16 -7.02
CA THR A 352 -14.46 -10.30 -6.97
C THR A 352 -15.09 -11.48 -7.71
N GLY A 353 -14.32 -12.12 -8.59
CA GLY A 353 -14.80 -13.23 -9.42
C GLY A 353 -15.50 -12.81 -10.72
N MET A 354 -15.63 -11.51 -11.02
CA MET A 354 -16.37 -11.02 -12.18
C MET A 354 -15.46 -10.49 -13.29
N ALA A 355 -15.98 -10.48 -14.52
CA ALA A 355 -15.44 -9.72 -15.64
C ALA A 355 -16.50 -8.78 -16.22
N ALA A 356 -16.06 -7.80 -17.00
CA ALA A 356 -16.95 -6.89 -17.70
C ALA A 356 -17.87 -7.66 -18.66
N SER A 357 -19.17 -7.38 -18.56
CA SER A 357 -20.16 -7.83 -19.55
C SER A 357 -19.97 -7.11 -20.89
N GLU A 358 -20.50 -7.69 -21.97
CA GLU A 358 -20.51 -7.04 -23.29
C GLU A 358 -21.18 -5.66 -23.26
N SER A 359 -22.25 -5.50 -22.49
CA SER A 359 -22.91 -4.20 -22.29
C SER A 359 -22.01 -3.18 -21.60
N GLN A 360 -21.22 -3.60 -20.61
CA GLN A 360 -20.26 -2.72 -19.93
C GLN A 360 -19.12 -2.33 -20.86
N LEU A 361 -18.59 -3.28 -21.63
CA LEU A 361 -17.57 -3.05 -22.66
C LEU A 361 -18.08 -2.06 -23.73
N ALA A 362 -19.30 -2.25 -24.24
CA ALA A 362 -19.91 -1.35 -25.20
C ALA A 362 -20.18 0.05 -24.62
N ALA A 363 -20.52 0.14 -23.33
CA ALA A 363 -20.74 1.42 -22.66
C ALA A 363 -19.43 2.21 -22.46
N VAL A 364 -18.38 1.55 -21.97
CA VAL A 364 -17.07 2.20 -21.75
C VAL A 364 -16.37 2.56 -23.06
N ALA A 365 -16.59 1.81 -24.15
CA ALA A 365 -16.04 2.11 -25.47
C ALA A 365 -16.47 3.49 -25.99
N LYS A 366 -17.64 4.00 -25.57
CA LYS A 366 -18.11 5.35 -25.92
C LYS A 366 -17.20 6.47 -25.39
N LEU A 367 -16.34 6.17 -24.41
CA LEU A 367 -15.38 7.15 -23.89
C LEU A 367 -14.18 7.39 -24.83
N GLY A 368 -13.92 6.48 -25.77
CA GLY A 368 -12.74 6.53 -26.64
C GLY A 368 -11.42 6.59 -25.86
N SER A 369 -11.36 5.90 -24.71
CA SER A 369 -10.24 6.01 -23.76
C SER A 369 -8.93 5.44 -24.30
N GLU A 370 -8.99 4.60 -25.33
CA GLU A 370 -7.85 4.11 -26.10
C GLU A 370 -7.10 5.21 -26.85
N ALA A 371 -7.79 6.31 -27.19
CA ALA A 371 -7.22 7.46 -27.89
C ALA A 371 -6.76 8.58 -26.94
N TRP A 372 -6.91 8.40 -25.62
CA TRP A 372 -6.45 9.39 -24.64
C TRP A 372 -4.91 9.51 -24.67
N PRO A 373 -4.38 10.72 -24.46
CA PRO A 373 -2.94 10.94 -24.35
C PRO A 373 -2.28 10.01 -23.34
N GLU A 374 -1.17 9.42 -23.76
CA GLU A 374 -0.35 8.55 -22.91
C GLU A 374 0.55 9.41 -22.00
N LEU A 375 0.42 9.22 -20.69
CA LEU A 375 1.28 9.86 -19.69
C LEU A 375 2.45 8.95 -19.31
N VAL A 376 2.23 7.64 -19.35
CA VAL A 376 3.24 6.61 -19.14
C VAL A 376 3.08 5.57 -20.23
N GLY A 377 4.09 5.43 -21.09
CA GLY A 377 4.13 4.37 -22.10
C GLY A 377 4.35 3.00 -21.50
N VAL A 378 4.17 1.97 -22.32
CA VAL A 378 4.34 0.58 -21.90
C VAL A 378 5.70 0.40 -21.24
N SER A 379 5.68 0.20 -19.93
CA SER A 379 6.86 0.17 -19.07
C SER A 379 6.86 -1.10 -18.24
N GLN A 380 8.03 -1.70 -18.09
CA GLN A 380 8.20 -2.90 -17.27
C GLN A 380 8.00 -2.57 -15.79
N LEU A 381 7.23 -3.38 -15.08
CA LEU A 381 7.09 -3.29 -13.64
C LEU A 381 8.03 -4.28 -12.95
N LYS A 382 8.47 -3.92 -11.75
CA LYS A 382 9.24 -4.79 -10.87
C LYS A 382 8.30 -5.68 -10.03
N PRO A 383 8.76 -6.86 -9.61
CA PRO A 383 8.00 -7.75 -8.73
C PRO A 383 7.75 -7.13 -7.34
N GLY A 384 6.72 -7.64 -6.67
CA GLY A 384 6.22 -7.15 -5.39
C GLY A 384 7.07 -7.41 -4.14
N TYR A 385 8.40 -7.48 -4.25
CA TYR A 385 9.28 -7.57 -3.07
C TYR A 385 9.48 -6.18 -2.44
N SER A 386 9.65 -6.12 -1.12
CA SER A 386 9.65 -4.88 -0.34
C SER A 386 10.69 -3.84 -0.77
N ASP A 387 11.78 -4.28 -1.39
CA ASP A 387 12.89 -3.44 -1.85
C ASP A 387 12.65 -2.85 -3.26
N CYS A 388 11.70 -3.39 -4.02
CA CYS A 388 11.53 -3.04 -5.43
C CYS A 388 10.06 -2.91 -5.90
N CYS A 389 9.08 -3.10 -5.04
CA CYS A 389 7.65 -3.07 -5.37
C CYS A 389 7.14 -1.71 -5.88
N HIS A 390 7.78 -0.60 -5.51
CA HIS A 390 7.40 0.73 -5.96
C HIS A 390 7.98 1.05 -7.35
N ASN A 391 7.11 1.37 -8.30
CA ASN A 391 7.47 1.74 -9.66
C ASN A 391 7.07 3.19 -9.92
N TYR A 392 8.04 4.09 -9.81
CA TYR A 392 7.82 5.53 -9.93
C TYR A 392 7.95 6.04 -11.37
N PHE A 393 6.96 6.81 -11.83
CA PHE A 393 6.95 7.43 -13.16
C PHE A 393 6.76 8.95 -13.05
N THR A 394 7.78 9.72 -13.43
CA THR A 394 7.66 11.18 -13.52
C THR A 394 6.93 11.57 -14.80
N VAL A 395 5.99 12.51 -14.69
CA VAL A 395 5.15 12.97 -15.81
C VAL A 395 5.31 14.46 -15.99
N ASN A 396 5.40 14.89 -17.25
CA ASN A 396 5.33 16.29 -17.63
C ASN A 396 4.10 16.51 -18.51
N PHE A 397 2.94 16.67 -17.89
CA PHE A 397 1.66 16.84 -18.57
C PHE A 397 0.95 18.09 -18.06
N ASN A 398 0.94 19.14 -18.88
CA ASN A 398 0.47 20.47 -18.49
C ASN A 398 -1.02 20.71 -18.75
N SER A 399 -1.83 19.65 -18.74
CA SER A 399 -3.28 19.75 -18.92
C SER A 399 -4.01 19.09 -17.75
N ARG A 400 -5.19 19.63 -17.43
CA ARG A 400 -6.05 19.10 -16.37
C ARG A 400 -6.46 17.66 -16.70
N VAL A 401 -6.40 16.79 -15.70
CA VAL A 401 -6.84 15.40 -15.79
C VAL A 401 -8.02 15.18 -14.85
N THR A 402 -8.98 14.38 -15.31
CA THR A 402 -10.15 13.94 -14.53
C THR A 402 -10.26 12.43 -14.42
N HIS A 403 -9.76 11.72 -15.43
CA HIS A 403 -9.86 10.28 -15.54
C HIS A 403 -8.55 9.70 -16.06
N LEU A 404 -8.24 8.49 -15.64
CA LEU A 404 -7.11 7.70 -16.09
C LEU A 404 -7.59 6.38 -16.67
N ARG A 405 -6.81 5.85 -17.61
CA ARG A 405 -6.88 4.46 -18.03
C ARG A 405 -5.56 3.80 -17.65
N LEU A 406 -5.61 2.81 -16.77
CA LEU A 406 -4.47 1.97 -16.40
C LEU A 406 -4.59 0.66 -17.20
N ASN A 407 -3.55 0.29 -17.94
CA ASN A 407 -3.48 -0.99 -18.66
C ASN A 407 -2.42 -1.89 -18.02
N MET A 408 -2.72 -3.19 -17.86
CA MET A 408 -1.83 -4.27 -17.42
C MET A 408 -1.59 -5.23 -18.59
N TYR A 409 -0.33 -5.50 -18.93
CA TYR A 409 0.01 -6.32 -20.10
C TYR A 409 0.68 -7.64 -19.71
N PRO A 410 0.11 -8.80 -20.11
CA PRO A 410 -1.26 -9.00 -20.59
C PRO A 410 -2.31 -9.00 -19.45
N ASP A 411 -1.88 -9.36 -18.24
CA ASP A 411 -2.67 -9.55 -17.03
C ASP A 411 -1.72 -9.56 -15.81
N GLY A 412 -2.26 -9.79 -14.61
CA GLY A 412 -1.52 -9.91 -13.37
C GLY A 412 -2.15 -9.08 -12.25
N GLY A 413 -1.31 -8.68 -11.28
CA GLY A 413 -1.74 -7.86 -10.16
C GLY A 413 -0.91 -6.58 -9.91
N ILE A 414 -1.59 -5.58 -9.37
CA ILE A 414 -1.04 -4.30 -8.90
C ILE A 414 -1.71 -4.00 -7.55
N ALA A 415 -0.92 -3.67 -6.53
CA ALA A 415 -1.42 -3.45 -5.18
C ALA A 415 -2.00 -2.04 -4.99
N ARG A 416 -1.31 -0.99 -5.43
CA ARG A 416 -1.80 0.40 -5.40
C ARG A 416 -1.43 1.15 -6.67
N LEU A 417 -2.27 2.14 -7.00
CA LEU A 417 -1.90 3.22 -7.91
C LEU A 417 -1.99 4.54 -7.14
N ARG A 418 -0.87 5.23 -6.97
CA ARG A 418 -0.84 6.61 -6.44
C ARG A 418 -0.69 7.59 -7.58
N VAL A 419 -1.52 8.64 -7.57
CA VAL A 419 -1.52 9.68 -8.61
C VAL A 419 -1.15 11.01 -7.97
N TYR A 420 0.14 11.36 -8.03
CA TYR A 420 0.65 12.54 -7.35
C TYR A 420 0.46 13.80 -8.19
N GLY A 421 -0.26 14.77 -7.62
CA GLY A 421 -0.65 15.96 -8.35
C GLY A 421 -1.14 17.12 -7.50
N VAL A 422 -1.48 18.21 -8.20
CA VAL A 422 -2.10 19.40 -7.61
C VAL A 422 -3.50 19.57 -8.18
N GLY A 423 -4.49 19.68 -7.29
CA GLY A 423 -5.88 19.90 -7.68
C GLY A 423 -6.05 21.18 -8.49
N GLN A 424 -6.89 21.13 -9.53
CA GLN A 424 -7.21 22.27 -10.37
C GLN A 424 -8.73 22.48 -10.38
N ARG A 425 -9.19 23.25 -9.39
CA ARG A 425 -10.57 23.68 -9.27
C ARG A 425 -10.91 24.73 -10.33
N ASP A 426 -12.10 24.65 -10.89
CA ASP A 426 -12.65 25.73 -11.70
C ASP A 426 -13.17 26.85 -10.78
N TRP A 427 -12.33 27.86 -10.57
CA TRP A 427 -12.64 29.01 -9.74
C TRP A 427 -13.65 29.98 -10.37
N SER A 428 -13.91 29.89 -11.68
CA SER A 428 -14.93 30.72 -12.34
C SER A 428 -16.35 30.36 -11.88
N SER A 429 -16.53 29.13 -11.39
CA SER A 429 -17.80 28.63 -10.83
C SER A 429 -18.02 29.00 -9.36
N VAL A 430 -17.02 29.57 -8.69
CA VAL A 430 -17.06 29.89 -7.25
C VAL A 430 -17.43 31.36 -7.07
N PRO A 431 -18.57 31.69 -6.44
CA PRO A 431 -18.91 33.08 -6.10
C PRO A 431 -17.85 33.74 -5.22
N LEU A 432 -17.54 35.01 -5.48
CA LEU A 432 -16.51 35.77 -4.75
C LEU A 432 -16.87 36.05 -3.29
N ASP A 433 -18.15 35.98 -2.94
CA ASP A 433 -18.65 36.14 -1.58
C ASP A 433 -18.72 34.81 -0.81
N GLN A 434 -18.54 33.68 -1.50
CA GLN A 434 -18.52 32.35 -0.89
C GLN A 434 -17.28 32.19 0.00
N ASP A 435 -17.53 31.80 1.24
CA ASP A 435 -16.47 31.40 2.17
C ASP A 435 -16.06 29.96 1.87
N VAL A 436 -14.80 29.75 1.51
CA VAL A 436 -14.24 28.45 1.11
C VAL A 436 -12.92 28.19 1.82
N ASP A 437 -12.58 26.92 2.06
CA ASP A 437 -11.25 26.55 2.56
C ASP A 437 -10.20 26.72 1.44
N LEU A 438 -9.52 27.86 1.43
CA LEU A 438 -8.57 28.25 0.38
C LEU A 438 -7.31 27.38 0.35
N VAL A 439 -7.00 26.67 1.45
CA VAL A 439 -5.80 25.79 1.53
C VAL A 439 -6.13 24.33 1.28
N ALA A 440 -7.41 23.96 1.19
CA ALA A 440 -7.82 22.59 0.94
C ALA A 440 -7.17 22.01 -0.32
N LEU A 441 -6.71 20.77 -0.23
CA LEU A 441 -6.20 19.99 -1.37
C LEU A 441 -7.19 20.00 -2.54
N THR A 442 -8.49 19.80 -2.26
CA THR A 442 -9.55 19.74 -3.27
C THR A 442 -9.78 21.07 -3.98
N ASN A 443 -9.32 22.17 -3.39
CA ASN A 443 -9.36 23.50 -3.98
C ASN A 443 -8.03 23.87 -4.67
N GLY A 444 -7.02 22.99 -4.65
CA GLY A 444 -5.71 23.21 -5.26
C GLY A 444 -4.63 23.73 -4.31
N GLY A 445 -4.89 23.70 -3.00
CA GLY A 445 -3.87 23.97 -2.00
C GLY A 445 -2.74 22.94 -2.07
N VAL A 446 -1.51 23.37 -1.80
CA VAL A 446 -0.32 22.52 -1.92
C VAL A 446 0.71 22.86 -0.86
N GLY A 447 1.33 21.83 -0.27
CA GLY A 447 2.49 21.99 0.61
C GLY A 447 3.76 22.23 -0.21
N LEU A 448 4.49 23.31 0.08
CA LEU A 448 5.68 23.72 -0.67
C LEU A 448 7.00 23.55 0.11
N GLY A 449 6.93 23.27 1.41
CA GLY A 449 8.10 23.08 2.23
C GLY A 449 7.77 22.94 3.70
N TYR A 450 8.70 22.39 4.45
CA TYR A 450 8.59 22.18 5.89
C TYR A 450 9.98 22.07 6.53
N SER A 451 10.02 22.21 7.86
CA SER A 451 11.25 22.05 8.63
C SER A 451 11.59 20.59 8.92
N ASP A 452 10.60 19.82 9.37
CA ASP A 452 10.71 18.42 9.76
C ASP A 452 9.41 17.66 9.45
N ALA A 453 9.49 16.36 9.20
CA ALA A 453 8.34 15.48 9.00
C ALA A 453 8.68 14.08 9.53
N HIS A 454 8.94 13.99 10.83
CA HIS A 454 9.32 12.74 11.49
C HIS A 454 8.25 11.63 11.36
N PHE A 455 6.97 11.98 11.54
CA PHE A 455 5.84 11.11 11.24
C PHE A 455 4.75 11.86 10.47
N GLY A 456 4.07 11.15 9.57
CA GLY A 456 3.13 11.79 8.65
C GLY A 456 3.82 12.81 7.74
N HIS A 457 3.03 13.65 7.06
CA HIS A 457 3.56 14.63 6.13
C HIS A 457 2.71 15.91 6.16
N PRO A 458 3.29 17.12 6.04
CA PRO A 458 2.52 18.37 6.03
C PRO A 458 1.37 18.43 5.02
N ARG A 459 1.52 17.75 3.86
CA ARG A 459 0.47 17.61 2.84
C ARG A 459 -0.84 16.99 3.38
N ASN A 460 -0.77 16.23 4.47
CA ASN A 460 -1.94 15.60 5.08
C ASN A 460 -2.82 16.64 5.80
N MET A 461 -2.24 17.74 6.29
CA MET A 461 -2.99 18.76 7.03
C MET A 461 -4.08 19.43 6.17
N ILE A 462 -3.90 19.45 4.85
CA ILE A 462 -4.84 20.03 3.89
C ILE A 462 -5.77 19.00 3.24
N GLY A 463 -5.66 17.72 3.65
CA GLY A 463 -6.50 16.62 3.16
C GLY A 463 -7.99 16.79 3.53
N LEU A 464 -8.87 15.93 3.04
CA LEU A 464 -10.30 15.98 3.36
C LEU A 464 -10.61 15.50 4.79
N GLY A 465 -11.74 15.94 5.32
CA GLY A 465 -12.27 15.52 6.62
C GLY A 465 -11.32 15.76 7.79
N ARG A 466 -11.51 14.99 8.86
CA ARG A 466 -10.57 14.95 10.00
C ARG A 466 -9.57 13.81 9.80
N ALA A 467 -8.41 13.89 10.43
CA ALA A 467 -7.48 12.77 10.38
C ALA A 467 -8.08 11.51 10.99
N VAL A 468 -7.84 10.34 10.41
CA VAL A 468 -8.30 9.04 10.95
C VAL A 468 -7.40 8.51 12.08
N ASN A 469 -6.13 8.93 12.10
CA ASN A 469 -5.13 8.62 13.12
C ASN A 469 -3.97 9.64 13.07
N MET A 470 -2.91 9.46 13.85
CA MET A 470 -1.76 10.39 13.87
C MET A 470 -0.92 10.36 12.58
N ALA A 471 -0.83 9.22 11.88
CA ALA A 471 -0.09 9.11 10.62
C ALA A 471 -0.76 9.89 9.47
N ASP A 472 -2.06 10.13 9.59
CA ASP A 472 -2.84 11.05 8.76
C ASP A 472 -2.69 12.53 9.21
N GLY A 473 -1.77 12.85 10.11
CA GLY A 473 -1.39 14.21 10.43
C GLY A 473 -0.04 14.60 9.85
N TRP A 474 0.53 15.65 10.42
CA TRP A 474 1.93 16.01 10.37
C TRP A 474 2.47 16.04 11.79
N GLU A 475 3.57 15.33 12.05
CA GLU A 475 4.26 15.30 13.34
C GLU A 475 5.75 15.47 13.17
N THR A 476 6.32 16.34 14.00
CA THR A 476 7.76 16.63 13.99
C THR A 476 8.50 15.88 15.10
N ALA A 477 9.80 15.70 14.90
CA ALA A 477 10.68 15.19 15.94
C ALA A 477 10.67 16.12 17.15
N ARG A 478 10.84 15.53 18.34
CA ARG A 478 11.01 16.29 19.57
C ARG A 478 12.31 17.07 19.49
N ARG A 479 12.26 18.39 19.68
CA ARG A 479 13.46 19.22 19.56
C ARG A 479 14.44 18.97 20.70
N LEU A 480 15.72 18.92 20.36
CA LEU A 480 16.81 18.65 21.30
C LEU A 480 17.32 19.91 22.02
N ASP A 481 16.98 21.10 21.52
CA ASP A 481 17.36 22.39 22.10
C ASP A 481 16.37 22.90 23.17
N ARG A 482 15.44 22.04 23.63
CA ARG A 482 14.48 22.38 24.69
C ARG A 482 15.21 22.65 26.02
N PRO A 483 14.89 23.74 26.74
CA PRO A 483 15.54 24.06 28.00
C PRO A 483 15.17 23.07 29.10
N LYS A 484 16.09 22.89 30.07
CA LYS A 484 15.89 22.00 31.22
C LYS A 484 14.73 22.44 32.13
N HIS A 485 14.52 23.75 32.21
CA HIS A 485 13.45 24.37 32.97
C HIS A 485 12.54 25.11 31.99
N LEU A 486 11.25 24.80 32.07
CA LEU A 486 10.24 25.38 31.20
C LEU A 486 9.63 26.60 31.88
N GLU A 487 9.53 27.70 31.13
CA GLU A 487 8.86 28.92 31.55
C GLU A 487 7.67 29.19 30.64
N VAL A 488 6.66 29.87 31.17
CA VAL A 488 5.45 30.27 30.42
C VAL A 488 5.22 31.77 30.58
N ASP A 489 4.64 32.40 29.56
CA ASP A 489 4.18 33.78 29.67
C ASP A 489 2.87 33.90 30.47
N GLN A 490 2.36 35.13 30.61
CA GLN A 490 1.11 35.40 31.31
C GLN A 490 -0.13 34.73 30.68
N ARG A 491 -0.03 34.26 29.43
CA ARG A 491 -1.09 33.53 28.71
C ARG A 491 -0.90 32.01 28.80
N GLY A 492 0.12 31.56 29.53
CA GLY A 492 0.46 30.15 29.68
C GLY A 492 1.18 29.56 28.45
N ILE A 493 1.65 30.38 27.51
CA ILE A 493 2.39 29.93 26.32
C ILE A 493 3.85 29.69 26.70
N LEU A 494 4.38 28.53 26.31
CA LEU A 494 5.73 28.12 26.62
C LEU A 494 6.76 29.05 25.95
N GLN A 495 7.76 29.49 26.73
CA GLN A 495 8.87 30.30 26.25
C GLN A 495 10.06 29.40 25.96
N VAL A 496 10.18 28.97 24.70
CA VAL A 496 11.22 28.04 24.25
C VAL A 496 11.92 28.55 22.99
N PRO A 497 13.23 28.25 22.82
CA PRO A 497 13.91 28.52 21.57
C PRO A 497 13.38 27.59 20.48
N GLY A 498 13.29 28.12 19.26
CA GLY A 498 12.97 27.33 18.09
C GLY A 498 11.48 27.04 17.87
N TRP A 499 11.22 26.54 16.67
CA TRP A 499 9.90 26.23 16.16
C TRP A 499 10.02 25.36 14.91
N GLU A 500 8.97 24.60 14.64
CA GLU A 500 8.80 23.86 13.40
C GLU A 500 7.78 24.57 12.51
N TRP A 501 7.87 24.38 11.20
CA TRP A 501 7.05 25.10 10.24
C TRP A 501 6.69 24.26 9.02
N ALA A 502 5.54 24.60 8.43
CA ALA A 502 5.08 24.09 7.13
C ALA A 502 4.49 25.24 6.30
N VAL A 503 4.86 25.30 5.02
CA VAL A 503 4.42 26.33 4.08
C VAL A 503 3.44 25.74 3.07
N PHE A 504 2.36 26.46 2.83
CA PHE A 504 1.34 26.10 1.86
C PHE A 504 1.07 27.26 0.91
N ARG A 505 0.89 26.93 -0.37
CA ARG A 505 0.23 27.81 -1.33
C ARG A 505 -1.27 27.53 -1.33
N LEU A 506 -2.06 28.58 -1.32
CA LEU A 506 -3.51 28.49 -1.43
C LEU A 506 -3.91 28.07 -2.86
N GLY A 507 -5.03 27.36 -2.97
CA GLY A 507 -5.60 26.99 -4.26
C GLY A 507 -6.06 28.18 -5.08
N HIS A 508 -6.39 29.29 -4.40
CA HIS A 508 -6.65 30.60 -5.01
C HIS A 508 -6.26 31.72 -4.04
N PRO A 509 -5.73 32.85 -4.54
CA PRO A 509 -5.57 34.06 -3.74
C PRO A 509 -6.88 34.49 -3.08
N GLY A 510 -6.83 34.92 -1.82
CA GLY A 510 -8.04 35.27 -1.07
C GLY A 510 -7.78 35.98 0.24
N VAL A 511 -8.85 36.49 0.84
CA VAL A 511 -8.83 37.10 2.17
C VAL A 511 -9.33 36.08 3.18
N ILE A 512 -8.44 35.67 4.10
CA ILE A 512 -8.74 34.68 5.13
C ILE A 512 -9.59 35.35 6.23
N SER A 513 -10.73 34.75 6.54
CA SER A 513 -11.72 35.24 7.52
C SER A 513 -11.76 34.38 8.78
N ARG A 514 -11.42 33.08 8.67
CA ARG A 514 -11.43 32.12 9.78
C ARG A 514 -10.37 31.05 9.58
N ILE A 515 -9.71 30.69 10.66
CA ILE A 515 -8.68 29.64 10.68
C ILE A 515 -9.13 28.51 11.58
N GLU A 516 -8.89 27.26 11.14
CA GLU A 516 -8.99 26.07 11.97
C GLU A 516 -7.63 25.39 12.09
N VAL A 517 -7.22 25.08 13.32
CA VAL A 517 -6.08 24.20 13.61
C VAL A 517 -6.60 23.02 14.43
N ASP A 518 -6.65 21.83 13.83
CA ASP A 518 -7.08 20.60 14.50
C ASP A 518 -5.85 19.81 14.96
N THR A 519 -5.86 19.39 16.22
CA THR A 519 -4.85 18.51 16.84
C THR A 519 -5.40 17.11 17.08
N ASN A 520 -6.41 16.69 16.31
CA ASN A 520 -7.00 15.36 16.39
C ASN A 520 -5.93 14.26 16.48
N HIS A 521 -6.21 13.23 17.28
CA HIS A 521 -5.30 12.15 17.67
C HIS A 521 -3.99 12.52 18.41
N PHE A 522 -3.53 13.77 18.37
CA PHE A 522 -2.35 14.22 19.11
C PHE A 522 -2.73 14.56 20.56
N LYS A 523 -2.67 13.54 21.43
CA LYS A 523 -3.13 13.63 22.84
C LYS A 523 -2.04 14.04 23.82
N GLY A 524 -0.79 13.64 23.56
CA GLY A 524 0.36 13.95 24.41
C GLY A 524 1.53 14.61 23.67
N ASN A 525 1.44 14.67 22.35
CA ASN A 525 2.45 15.15 21.42
C ASN A 525 1.90 16.26 20.50
N PHE A 526 0.83 16.94 20.91
CA PHE A 526 0.40 18.18 20.24
C PHE A 526 1.39 19.31 20.58
N PRO A 527 1.54 20.33 19.72
CA PRO A 527 2.40 21.46 20.02
C PRO A 527 1.85 22.29 21.16
N ASP A 528 2.72 23.00 21.87
CA ASP A 528 2.30 23.89 22.95
C ASP A 528 1.46 25.06 22.42
N SER A 529 1.91 25.64 21.31
CA SER A 529 1.28 26.77 20.65
C SER A 529 1.51 26.74 19.15
N CYS A 530 0.69 27.53 18.43
CA CYS A 530 0.92 27.83 17.03
C CYS A 530 0.79 29.32 16.74
N ARG A 531 1.40 29.77 15.65
CA ARG A 531 1.09 31.03 14.98
C ARG A 531 1.03 30.81 13.47
N ILE A 532 0.38 31.71 12.75
CA ILE A 532 0.31 31.64 11.29
C ILE A 532 0.77 32.96 10.71
N GLU A 533 1.66 32.84 9.73
CA GLU A 533 2.12 33.95 8.93
C GLU A 533 1.60 33.78 7.50
N ALA A 534 1.40 34.88 6.79
CA ALA A 534 0.92 34.87 5.41
C ALA A 534 1.65 35.89 4.56
N CYS A 535 1.68 35.66 3.24
CA CYS A 535 2.22 36.61 2.27
C CYS A 535 1.56 36.44 0.90
N CYS A 536 1.81 37.42 0.03
CA CYS A 536 1.49 37.36 -1.39
C CYS A 536 2.80 37.30 -2.15
N LEU A 537 2.98 36.26 -2.97
CA LEU A 537 4.15 36.01 -3.80
C LEU A 537 3.74 35.87 -5.27
N THR A 538 4.58 36.38 -6.18
CA THR A 538 4.54 35.97 -7.59
C THR A 538 5.18 34.59 -7.79
N SER A 539 5.02 33.99 -8.97
CA SER A 539 5.66 32.71 -9.30
C SER A 539 7.19 32.75 -9.19
N GLU A 540 7.81 33.89 -9.55
CA GLU A 540 9.25 34.08 -9.44
C GLU A 540 9.71 34.20 -7.98
N GLU A 541 8.95 34.93 -7.16
CA GLU A 541 9.21 35.07 -5.73
C GLU A 541 9.04 33.72 -5.00
N GLU A 542 8.00 32.95 -5.32
CA GLU A 542 7.81 31.58 -4.81
C GLU A 542 9.00 30.68 -5.16
N ALA A 543 9.43 30.68 -6.43
CA ALA A 543 10.59 29.91 -6.86
C ALA A 543 11.88 30.32 -6.12
N GLN A 544 12.04 31.59 -5.79
CA GLN A 544 13.15 32.07 -4.96
C GLN A 544 13.05 31.61 -3.50
N CYS A 545 11.85 31.66 -2.91
CA CYS A 545 11.60 31.13 -1.57
C CYS A 545 11.91 29.64 -1.49
N ILE A 546 11.49 28.84 -2.49
CA ILE A 546 11.83 27.41 -2.58
C ILE A 546 13.35 27.20 -2.63
N ARG A 547 14.07 27.92 -3.50
CA ARG A 547 15.54 27.84 -3.59
C ARG A 547 16.25 28.22 -2.28
N SER A 548 15.72 29.19 -1.55
CA SER A 548 16.23 29.62 -0.25
C SER A 548 15.71 28.80 0.92
N LYS A 549 14.98 27.71 0.67
CA LYS A 549 14.35 26.84 1.68
C LYS A 549 13.48 27.62 2.68
N TRP A 550 12.77 28.63 2.19
CA TRP A 550 11.87 29.47 2.98
C TRP A 550 12.54 30.25 4.13
N ASN A 551 13.88 30.41 4.10
CA ASN A 551 14.64 31.25 5.04
C ASN A 551 14.46 32.75 4.75
N SER A 552 13.88 33.10 3.61
CA SER A 552 13.54 34.47 3.22
C SER A 552 12.08 34.54 2.78
N GLY A 553 11.42 35.66 3.04
CA GLY A 553 10.03 35.88 2.63
C GLY A 553 9.41 37.11 3.30
N LYS A 554 8.46 37.76 2.64
CA LYS A 554 7.72 38.94 3.14
C LYS A 554 6.55 38.50 4.03
N TRP A 555 6.84 37.72 5.06
CA TRP A 555 5.84 37.14 5.96
C TRP A 555 5.23 38.19 6.89
N GLN A 556 3.90 38.21 6.97
CA GLN A 556 3.14 39.01 7.92
C GLN A 556 2.39 38.11 8.89
N VAL A 557 2.33 38.47 10.17
CA VAL A 557 1.61 37.67 11.17
C VAL A 557 0.10 37.79 10.92
N LEU A 558 -0.53 36.70 10.49
CA LEU A 558 -1.97 36.60 10.27
C LEU A 558 -2.69 36.17 11.56
N LEU A 559 -2.15 35.15 12.25
CA LEU A 559 -2.61 34.70 13.56
C LEU A 559 -1.44 34.81 14.55
N PRO A 560 -1.52 35.69 15.57
CA PRO A 560 -0.50 35.77 16.62
C PRO A 560 -0.47 34.47 17.45
N PRO A 561 0.59 34.22 18.25
CA PRO A 561 0.72 32.98 19.01
C PRO A 561 -0.52 32.62 19.85
N GLN A 562 -1.06 31.43 19.61
CA GLN A 562 -2.21 30.85 20.30
C GLN A 562 -1.81 29.56 21.01
N LYS A 563 -2.27 29.39 22.25
CA LYS A 563 -2.11 28.15 23.00
C LYS A 563 -2.98 27.04 22.39
N LEU A 564 -2.40 25.86 22.21
CA LEU A 564 -3.13 24.69 21.73
C LEU A 564 -3.51 23.75 22.89
N ARG A 565 -4.49 22.89 22.61
CA ARG A 565 -5.01 21.84 23.49
C ARG A 565 -4.87 20.48 22.80
N PRO A 566 -4.72 19.39 23.57
CA PRO A 566 -4.64 18.04 23.01
C PRO A 566 -5.96 17.65 22.35
N HIS A 567 -5.89 16.96 21.21
CA HIS A 567 -7.05 16.33 20.58
C HIS A 567 -8.24 17.30 20.39
N HIS A 568 -7.96 18.49 19.87
CA HIS A 568 -8.90 19.60 19.88
C HIS A 568 -8.92 20.39 18.58
N ILE A 569 -10.11 20.89 18.23
CA ILE A 569 -10.34 21.80 17.09
C ILE A 569 -10.26 23.25 17.61
N HIS A 570 -9.31 24.01 17.10
CA HIS A 570 -9.13 25.42 17.45
C HIS A 570 -9.66 26.29 16.32
N LEU A 571 -10.66 27.11 16.60
CA LEU A 571 -11.25 28.03 15.63
C LEU A 571 -10.88 29.46 16.00
N TYR A 572 -10.31 30.19 15.05
CA TYR A 572 -9.86 31.57 15.23
C TYR A 572 -10.53 32.49 14.21
N GLN A 573 -11.00 33.63 14.68
CA GLN A 573 -11.63 34.65 13.84
C GLN A 573 -11.37 36.05 14.40
N ALA A 574 -11.64 36.26 15.70
CA ALA A 574 -11.41 37.55 16.36
C ALA A 574 -9.93 37.84 16.61
N GLU A 575 -9.12 36.79 16.67
CA GLU A 575 -7.68 36.84 16.94
C GLU A 575 -6.86 37.17 15.68
N LEU A 576 -7.50 37.17 14.50
CA LEU A 576 -6.81 37.41 13.23
C LEU A 576 -6.47 38.88 13.07
N ASN A 577 -5.24 39.14 12.65
CA ASN A 577 -4.85 40.47 12.20
C ASN A 577 -5.48 40.74 10.82
N PRO A 578 -5.95 41.98 10.55
CA PRO A 578 -6.37 42.37 9.22
C PRO A 578 -5.25 42.14 8.21
N SER A 579 -5.58 41.52 7.08
CA SER A 579 -4.61 41.20 6.03
C SER A 579 -5.20 41.50 4.65
N PRO A 580 -4.40 42.01 3.69
CA PRO A 580 -4.79 42.01 2.28
C PRO A 580 -4.95 40.57 1.78
N PRO A 581 -5.40 40.36 0.53
CA PRO A 581 -5.37 39.04 -0.09
C PRO A 581 -3.98 38.42 -0.03
N VAL A 582 -3.93 37.13 0.31
CA VAL A 582 -2.70 36.35 0.43
C VAL A 582 -2.73 35.18 -0.53
N THR A 583 -1.54 34.69 -0.89
CA THR A 583 -1.38 33.50 -1.76
C THR A 583 -0.69 32.34 -1.04
N HIS A 584 0.02 32.64 0.04
CA HIS A 584 0.82 31.69 0.80
C HIS A 584 0.61 31.87 2.29
N VAL A 585 0.68 30.76 3.01
CA VAL A 585 0.65 30.71 4.47
C VAL A 585 1.79 29.84 5.00
N ARG A 586 2.24 30.17 6.21
CA ARG A 586 3.18 29.37 6.98
C ARG A 586 2.58 29.10 8.34
N LEU A 587 2.27 27.83 8.60
CA LEU A 587 1.94 27.37 9.95
C LEU A 587 3.26 27.19 10.70
N ILE A 588 3.33 27.75 11.89
CA ILE A 588 4.47 27.62 12.80
C ILE A 588 3.96 27.04 14.10
N ILE A 589 4.55 25.92 14.52
CA ILE A 589 4.25 25.24 15.78
C ILE A 589 5.45 25.36 16.71
N SER A 590 5.21 25.47 18.02
CA SER A 590 6.27 25.62 19.00
C SER A 590 6.04 24.73 20.23
N PRO A 591 7.11 24.12 20.78
CA PRO A 591 8.42 23.97 20.14
C PRO A 591 8.38 22.99 18.96
N ASP A 592 7.57 21.94 19.08
CA ASP A 592 7.45 20.77 18.20
C ASP A 592 6.11 20.09 18.46
N GLY A 593 5.74 19.07 17.68
CA GLY A 593 4.58 18.24 17.94
C GLY A 593 3.80 17.91 16.66
N GLY A 594 2.55 17.51 16.84
CA GLY A 594 1.69 17.06 15.75
C GLY A 594 0.41 17.85 15.54
N VAL A 595 0.09 18.13 14.27
CA VAL A 595 -1.13 18.81 13.82
C VAL A 595 -1.86 17.90 12.84
N SER A 596 -3.16 17.76 13.04
CA SER A 596 -4.03 16.91 12.22
C SER A 596 -4.48 17.62 10.95
N ARG A 597 -5.06 18.82 11.08
CA ARG A 597 -5.59 19.59 9.94
C ARG A 597 -5.37 21.08 10.10
N LEU A 598 -5.28 21.75 8.96
CA LEU A 598 -5.30 23.20 8.82
C LEU A 598 -6.42 23.56 7.83
N ARG A 599 -7.33 24.45 8.23
CA ARG A 599 -8.34 25.05 7.34
C ARG A 599 -8.19 26.55 7.33
N LEU A 600 -8.25 27.14 6.15
CA LEU A 600 -8.16 28.58 5.93
C LEU A 600 -9.38 29.05 5.16
N TRP A 601 -10.46 29.28 5.90
CA TRP A 601 -11.71 29.77 5.36
C TRP A 601 -11.58 31.23 4.98
N GLY A 602 -11.91 31.55 3.74
CA GLY A 602 -11.84 32.91 3.23
C GLY A 602 -12.57 33.08 1.91
N ARG A 603 -12.60 34.33 1.46
CA ARG A 603 -13.19 34.71 0.17
C ARG A 603 -12.11 34.77 -0.90
N PRO A 604 -12.31 34.13 -2.07
CA PRO A 604 -11.37 34.24 -3.18
C PRO A 604 -11.41 35.66 -3.75
N THR A 605 -10.28 36.15 -4.25
CA THR A 605 -10.25 37.41 -5.01
C THR A 605 -10.59 37.17 -6.48
N PRO A 606 -10.99 38.21 -7.24
CA PRO A 606 -11.08 38.09 -8.70
C PRO A 606 -9.72 37.68 -9.28
N THR A 607 -9.71 36.68 -10.16
CA THR A 607 -8.52 36.35 -10.95
C THR A 607 -8.24 37.53 -11.88
N THR A 608 -7.13 38.25 -11.70
CA THR A 608 -6.62 39.09 -12.78
C THR A 608 -6.19 38.15 -13.89
N ALA A 609 -6.96 38.11 -14.98
CA ALA A 609 -6.62 37.32 -16.15
C ALA A 609 -5.16 37.60 -16.54
N ALA A 610 -4.30 36.59 -16.47
CA ALA A 610 -3.03 36.65 -17.18
C ALA A 610 -3.36 36.94 -18.66
N PRO A 611 -2.67 37.88 -19.32
CA PRO A 611 -2.96 38.22 -20.70
C PRO A 611 -2.89 36.94 -21.53
N ALA A 612 -3.94 36.69 -22.32
CA ALA A 612 -4.03 35.56 -23.22
C ALA A 612 -2.69 35.40 -23.96
N ILE A 613 -2.06 34.23 -23.82
CA ILE A 613 -0.91 33.85 -24.62
C ILE A 613 -1.38 33.94 -26.07
N GLN A 614 -1.02 35.03 -26.75
CA GLN A 614 -1.22 35.17 -28.18
C GLN A 614 -0.56 33.95 -28.82
N LYS A 615 -1.37 33.14 -29.50
CA LYS A 615 -0.91 32.09 -30.40
C LYS A 615 0.14 32.73 -31.30
N ARG A 616 1.41 32.44 -31.04
CA ARG A 616 2.50 32.82 -31.93
C ARG A 616 2.33 31.96 -33.17
N THR A 617 1.73 32.55 -34.20
CA THR A 617 1.65 31.97 -35.54
C THR A 617 3.08 31.67 -35.96
N VAL A 618 3.39 30.38 -36.13
CA VAL A 618 4.67 29.94 -36.69
C VAL A 618 4.63 30.31 -38.17
N SER A 619 5.23 31.45 -38.52
CA SER A 619 5.57 31.74 -39.90
C SER A 619 6.77 30.88 -40.28
N LYS A 620 6.57 29.99 -41.25
CA LYS A 620 7.64 29.28 -41.95
C LYS A 620 8.72 30.26 -42.40
N LEU A 621 9.97 29.97 -42.03
CA LEU A 621 11.17 30.11 -42.86
C LEU A 621 12.27 29.23 -42.25
#